data_AF-A0A7J7NNC2-F1
#
_entry.id   AF-A0A7J7NNC2-F1
#
_cell.length_a   1.000
_cell.length_b   1.000
_cell.length_c   1.000
_cell.angle_alpha   90.00
_cell.angle_beta   90.00
_cell.angle_gamma   90.00
#
_symmetry.space_group_name_H-M   'P 1'
#
loop_
_entity.id
_entity.type
_entity.pdbx_description
1 polymer ?
#
loop_
_entity_poly.entity_id
_entity_poly.type
_entity_poly.pdbx_seq_one_letter_code
_entity_poly.pdbx_strand_id
1 'polypeptide(L)'
;IGSNPLEIVQLPSTIRNCETVQDLILSIYLNLNISYEREQYFLTERRILSARNDDVSAINDDALNMFLREPIVYLASDKIEEHESAHHTYK
;
A
#
# COMPACT_ATOMS: atom_id res chain seq x y z
N ILE A 1 -14.54 18.80 25.82
CA ILE A 1 -14.90 17.47 25.27
C ILE A 1 -13.59 16.73 25.15
N GLY A 2 -13.43 15.59 25.84
CA GLY A 2 -12.17 14.84 25.93
C GLY A 2 -11.37 15.18 27.19
N SER A 3 -11.78 14.66 28.34
CA SER A 3 -10.98 14.72 29.58
C SER A 3 -11.38 13.61 30.54
N ASN A 4 -11.39 12.36 30.05
CA ASN A 4 -11.40 11.20 30.92
C ASN A 4 -10.12 10.37 30.67
N PRO A 5 -9.11 10.45 31.55
CA PRO A 5 -7.85 9.72 31.40
C PRO A 5 -7.99 8.19 31.56
N LEU A 6 -9.20 7.69 31.84
CA LEU A 6 -9.52 6.27 32.05
C LEU A 6 -10.36 5.67 30.90
N GLU A 7 -10.39 6.30 29.73
CA GLU A 7 -11.04 5.71 28.57
C GLU A 7 -10.23 4.51 28.06
N ILE A 8 -10.47 3.35 28.68
CA ILE A 8 -9.94 2.07 28.23
C ILE A 8 -10.74 1.70 26.97
N VAL A 9 -10.18 2.05 25.80
CA VAL A 9 -10.73 1.65 24.51
C VAL A 9 -10.60 0.13 24.40
N GLN A 10 -11.72 -0.58 24.57
CA GLN A 10 -11.77 -2.01 24.29
C GLN A 10 -11.85 -2.22 22.78
N LEU A 11 -10.72 -2.59 22.19
CA LEU A 11 -10.65 -2.94 20.77
C LEU A 11 -11.38 -4.28 20.53
N PRO A 12 -12.23 -4.38 19.49
CA PRO A 12 -12.78 -5.66 19.05
C PRO A 12 -11.69 -6.71 18.86
N SER A 13 -11.95 -7.96 19.26
CA SER A 13 -11.02 -9.08 19.05
C SER A 13 -10.74 -9.39 17.58
N THR A 14 -11.55 -8.85 16.67
CA THR A 14 -11.37 -8.91 15.22
C THR A 14 -10.32 -7.93 14.69
N ILE A 15 -9.87 -6.96 15.50
CA ILE A 15 -8.79 -6.06 15.13
C ILE A 15 -7.49 -6.85 15.13
N ARG A 16 -6.88 -6.92 13.95
CA ARG A 16 -5.55 -7.51 13.78
C ARG A 16 -4.51 -6.51 14.29
N ASN A 17 -3.78 -6.89 15.33
CA ASN A 17 -2.61 -6.15 15.75
C ASN A 17 -1.46 -6.47 14.78
N CYS A 18 -0.87 -5.42 14.21
CA CYS A 18 0.34 -5.50 13.39
C CYS A 18 1.49 -4.91 14.21
N GLU A 19 2.61 -5.62 14.31
CA GLU A 19 3.76 -5.18 15.10
C GLU A 19 4.56 -4.12 14.35
N THR A 20 4.58 -4.22 13.03
CA THR A 20 5.28 -3.27 12.14
C THR A 20 4.37 -2.73 11.04
N VAL A 21 4.80 -1.62 10.43
CA VAL A 21 4.15 -1.07 9.21
C VAL A 21 4.20 -2.09 8.07
N GLN A 22 5.27 -2.88 7.98
CA GLN A 22 5.38 -3.93 6.97
C GLN A 22 4.32 -5.02 7.17
N ASP A 23 4.08 -5.45 8.41
CA ASP A 23 3.03 -6.42 8.73
C ASP A 23 1.65 -5.89 8.34
N LEU A 24 1.39 -4.61 8.61
CA LEU A 24 0.15 -3.94 8.20
C LEU A 24 0.00 -3.96 6.68
N ILE A 25 1.02 -3.53 5.93
CA ILE A 25 1.00 -3.48 4.47
C ILE A 25 0.77 -4.89 3.89
N LEU A 26 1.49 -5.90 4.35
CA LEU A 26 1.35 -7.28 3.89
C LEU A 26 0.00 -7.90 4.29
N SER A 27 -0.61 -7.45 5.39
CA SER A 27 -1.94 -7.92 5.80
C SER A 27 -3.06 -7.44 4.86
N ILE A 28 -2.88 -6.29 4.22
CA ILE A 28 -3.85 -5.69 3.29
C ILE A 28 -3.52 -6.09 1.85
N TYR A 29 -2.26 -5.95 1.45
CA TYR A 29 -1.77 -6.23 0.11
C TYR A 29 -0.94 -7.51 0.11
N LEU A 30 -1.65 -8.65 0.21
CA LEU A 30 -1.04 -9.97 0.14
C LEU A 30 -0.14 -10.12 -1.09
N ASN A 31 1.02 -10.77 -0.90
CA ASN A 31 1.91 -11.15 -2.00
C ASN A 31 2.50 -9.95 -2.79
N LEU A 32 2.64 -8.76 -2.18
CA LEU A 32 3.39 -7.62 -2.77
C LEU A 32 4.79 -8.00 -3.24
N ASN A 33 5.43 -8.90 -2.50
CA ASN A 33 6.78 -9.40 -2.70
C ASN A 33 6.85 -10.66 -3.58
N ILE A 34 5.76 -11.06 -4.26
CA ILE A 34 5.74 -12.23 -5.14
C ILE A 34 5.50 -11.77 -6.57
N SER A 35 6.37 -12.20 -7.48
CA SER A 35 6.36 -11.86 -8.91
C SER A 35 5.25 -12.60 -9.67
N TYR A 36 3.99 -12.36 -9.33
CA TYR A 36 2.87 -12.80 -10.17
C TYR A 36 2.22 -11.60 -10.85
N GLU A 37 1.80 -11.80 -12.10
CA GLU A 37 0.92 -10.85 -12.80
C GLU A 37 -0.32 -10.65 -11.92
N ARG A 38 -0.46 -9.44 -11.36
CA ARG A 38 -1.63 -9.09 -10.55
C ARG A 38 -2.61 -8.34 -11.43
N GLU A 39 -3.87 -8.72 -11.32
CA GLU A 39 -4.98 -7.96 -11.87
C GLU A 39 -4.92 -6.52 -11.32
N GLN A 40 -5.14 -5.53 -12.19
CA GLN A 40 -5.08 -4.10 -11.83
C GLN A 40 -5.93 -3.77 -10.58
N TYR A 41 -7.04 -4.50 -10.39
CA TYR A 41 -7.96 -4.35 -9.26
C TYR A 41 -7.33 -4.63 -7.89
N PHE A 42 -6.26 -5.42 -7.85
CA PHE A 42 -5.62 -5.86 -6.61
C PHE A 42 -5.17 -4.69 -5.71
N LEU A 43 -4.67 -3.60 -6.32
CA LEU A 43 -4.21 -2.40 -5.60
C LEU A 43 -5.33 -1.37 -5.40
N THR A 44 -6.32 -1.33 -6.29
CA THR A 44 -7.33 -0.27 -6.28
C THR A 44 -8.47 -0.51 -5.29
N GLU A 45 -8.75 -1.78 -4.94
CA GLU A 45 -9.86 -2.15 -4.06
C GLU A 45 -9.53 -2.03 -2.56
N ARG A 46 -8.27 -1.82 -2.21
CA ARG A 46 -7.80 -1.79 -0.81
C ARG A 46 -7.10 -0.47 -0.54
N ARG A 47 -7.30 0.10 0.66
CA ARG A 47 -6.64 1.34 1.09
C ARG A 47 -6.28 1.30 2.56
N ILE A 48 -5.11 1.86 2.86
CA ILE A 48 -4.67 2.16 4.21
C ILE A 48 -4.86 3.67 4.40
N LEU A 49 -5.56 4.06 5.48
CA LEU A 49 -5.82 5.46 5.79
C LEU A 49 -5.00 5.85 7.03
N SER A 50 -4.31 6.98 6.95
CA SER A 50 -3.64 7.60 8.09
C SER A 50 -4.09 9.04 8.26
N ALA A 51 -4.01 9.56 9.50
CA ALA A 51 -4.40 10.92 9.83
C ALA A 51 -3.39 11.97 9.35
N ARG A 52 -2.12 11.61 9.15
CA ARG A 52 -1.05 12.53 8.75
C ARG A 52 -0.47 12.15 7.39
N ASN A 53 -0.19 13.16 6.57
CA ASN A 53 0.43 12.95 5.26
C ASN A 53 1.84 12.37 5.34
N ASP A 54 2.61 12.69 6.39
CA ASP A 54 3.95 12.11 6.58
C ASP A 54 3.87 10.58 6.72
N ASP A 55 2.89 10.09 7.49
CA ASP A 55 2.64 8.66 7.68
C ASP A 55 2.14 8.03 6.37
N VAL A 56 1.28 8.73 5.62
CA VAL A 56 0.83 8.28 4.28
C VAL A 56 2.02 8.13 3.34
N SER A 57 2.95 9.10 3.32
CA SER A 57 4.14 9.04 2.49
C SER A 57 5.02 7.85 2.88
N ALA A 58 5.31 7.68 4.18
CA ALA A 58 6.13 6.58 4.66
C ALA A 58 5.52 5.20 4.33
N ILE A 59 4.21 5.03 4.53
CA ILE A 59 3.50 3.79 4.20
C ILE A 59 3.55 3.51 2.68
N ASN A 60 3.35 4.54 1.86
CA ASN A 60 3.37 4.38 0.41
C ASN A 60 4.78 4.02 -0.08
N ASP A 61 5.81 4.68 0.44
CA ASP A 61 7.20 4.40 0.11
C ASP A 61 7.58 2.96 0.50
N ASP A 62 7.22 2.53 1.72
CA ASP A 62 7.43 1.15 2.18
C ASP A 62 6.69 0.14 1.28
N ALA A 63 5.45 0.42 0.90
CA ALA A 63 4.66 -0.46 0.04
C ALA A 63 5.23 -0.56 -1.38
N LEU A 64 5.70 0.56 -1.94
CA LEU A 64 6.35 0.59 -3.26
C LEU A 64 7.68 -0.18 -3.25
N ASN A 65 8.47 -0.04 -2.18
CA ASN A 65 9.74 -0.75 -2.02
C ASN A 65 9.59 -2.27 -1.83
N MET A 66 8.40 -2.77 -1.49
CA MET A 66 8.12 -4.21 -1.43
C MET A 66 7.92 -4.86 -2.80
N PHE A 67 7.67 -4.08 -3.85
CA PHE A 67 7.58 -4.63 -5.19
C PHE A 67 8.97 -5.06 -5.67
N LEU A 68 9.07 -6.27 -6.21
CA LEU A 68 10.34 -6.79 -6.75
C LEU A 68 10.76 -6.14 -8.08
N ARG A 69 9.85 -5.38 -8.72
CA ARG A 69 10.11 -4.73 -10.00
C ARG A 69 10.77 -3.38 -9.78
N GLU A 70 11.58 -2.97 -10.75
CA GLU A 70 12.19 -1.64 -10.73
C GLU A 70 11.13 -0.52 -10.80
N PRO A 71 11.28 0.54 -10.01
CA PRO A 71 10.36 1.67 -10.05
C PRO A 71 10.54 2.47 -11.34
N ILE A 72 9.42 2.91 -11.91
CA ILE A 72 9.41 3.89 -13.00
C ILE A 72 9.07 5.25 -12.38
N VAL A 73 9.98 6.21 -12.54
CA VAL A 73 9.81 7.57 -12.02
C VAL A 73 9.31 8.46 -13.15
N TYR A 74 8.19 9.14 -12.90
CA TYR A 74 7.61 10.11 -13.83
C TYR A 74 7.84 11.52 -13.32
N LEU A 75 8.19 12.43 -14.23
CA LEU A 75 8.26 13.86 -13.97
C LEU A 75 6.89 14.51 -14.19
N ALA A 76 6.65 15.64 -13.53
CA ALA A 76 5.39 16.37 -13.67
C ALA A 76 5.10 16.85 -15.10
N SER A 77 6.14 16.94 -15.95
CA SER A 77 6.04 17.29 -17.36
C SER A 77 5.72 16.12 -18.29
N ASP A 78 5.78 14.89 -17.78
CA ASP A 78 5.63 13.70 -18.61
C ASP A 78 4.17 13.50 -19.03
N LYS A 79 3.99 13.01 -20.26
CA LYS A 79 2.69 12.56 -20.75
C LYS A 79 2.65 11.04 -20.65
N ILE A 80 1.67 10.54 -19.90
CA ILE A 80 1.38 9.11 -19.85
C ILE A 80 0.39 8.84 -20.98
N GLU A 81 0.85 8.19 -22.04
CA GLU A 81 -0.03 7.64 -23.07
C GLU A 81 -0.50 6.26 -22.58
N GLU A 82 -1.80 6.10 -22.32
CA GLU A 82 -2.40 4.81 -22.00
C GLU A 82 -2.28 3.88 -23.21
N HIS A 83 -1.20 3.09 -23.26
CA HIS A 83 -1.14 1.95 -24.14
C HIS A 83 -1.85 0.77 -23.46
N GLU A 84 -3.08 0.47 -23.89
CA GLU A 84 -3.73 -0.82 -23.63
C GLU A 84 -2.82 -1.94 -24.12
N SER A 85 -2.31 -2.75 -23.17
CA SER A 85 -1.59 -4.01 -23.36
C SER A 85 -0.27 -3.98 -24.14
N ALA A 86 0.82 -4.25 -23.43
CA ALA A 86 2.01 -4.85 -24.05
C ALA A 86 2.51 -6.00 -23.17
N HIS A 87 2.03 -7.21 -23.50
CA HIS A 87 2.78 -8.44 -23.28
C HIS A 87 4.24 -8.19 -23.67
N HIS A 88 5.11 -8.01 -22.69
CA HIS A 88 6.55 -7.99 -22.94
C HIS A 88 7.00 -9.44 -23.10
N THR A 89 6.89 -9.95 -24.32
CA THR A 89 7.61 -11.15 -24.74
C THR A 89 9.08 -10.76 -24.91
N TYR A 90 9.95 -11.21 -24.00
CA TYR A 90 11.39 -11.13 -24.22
C TYR A 90 11.76 -12.11 -25.34
N LYS A 91 12.47 -11.61 -26.36
CA LYS A 91 13.21 -12.42 -27.34
C LYS A 91 14.55 -12.84 -26.76
#